data_AF-A0A060ZIK9-F1
#
_entry.id   AF-A0A060ZIK9-F1
#
_cell.length_a   1.000
_cell.length_b   1.000
_cell.length_c   1.000
_cell.angle_alpha   90.00
_cell.angle_beta   90.00
_cell.angle_gamma   90.00
#
_symmetry.space_group_name_H-M   'P 1'
#
loop_
_entity.id
_entity.type
_entity.pdbx_description
1 polymer ?
#
loop_
_entity_poly.entity_id
_entity_poly.type
_entity_poly.pdbx_seq_one_letter_code
_entity_poly.pdbx_strand_id
1 'polypeptide(L)'
;MDFSPDGSTLAATTYNDGSVRLWDTRTARLRANLTDPTLEVGLPRVRFSPNGHALATLTSNGARVWSTDADYVATRVCRLSTGHHWAQLLPDQPVEGLCPT
;
A
#
# COMPACT_ATOMS: atom_id res chain seq x y z
N MET A 1 -0.54 -5.76 -15.20
CA MET A 1 0.48 -6.36 -14.33
C MET A 1 1.69 -5.45 -14.28
N ASP A 2 2.43 -5.48 -13.18
CA ASP A 2 3.66 -4.72 -13.01
C ASP A 2 4.59 -5.40 -12.00
N PHE A 3 5.90 -5.22 -12.13
CA PHE A 3 6.88 -5.70 -11.15
C PHE A 3 7.27 -4.57 -10.20
N SER A 4 7.56 -4.92 -8.95
CA SER A 4 8.23 -3.99 -8.04
C SER A 4 9.61 -3.61 -8.58
N PRO A 5 10.14 -2.42 -8.25
CA PRO A 5 11.44 -1.97 -8.77
C PRO A 5 12.61 -2.91 -8.46
N ASP A 6 12.55 -3.62 -7.34
CA ASP A 6 13.53 -4.63 -6.92
C ASP A 6 13.29 -6.01 -7.56
N GLY A 7 12.22 -6.17 -8.33
CA GLY A 7 11.81 -7.42 -8.98
C GLY A 7 11.32 -8.51 -8.03
N SER A 8 11.21 -8.25 -6.72
CA SER A 8 10.84 -9.27 -5.72
C SER A 8 9.34 -9.59 -5.72
N THR A 9 8.51 -8.67 -6.23
CA THR A 9 7.06 -8.76 -6.19
C THR A 9 6.45 -8.50 -7.57
N LEU A 10 5.53 -9.36 -7.99
CA LEU A 10 4.69 -9.16 -9.18
C LEU A 10 3.27 -8.80 -8.74
N ALA A 11 2.75 -7.67 -9.21
CA ALA A 11 1.34 -7.31 -9.10
C ALA A 11 0.59 -7.71 -10.37
N ALA A 12 -0.42 -8.56 -10.22
CA ALA A 12 -1.28 -8.99 -11.31
C ALA A 12 -2.74 -8.66 -10.99
N THR A 13 -3.46 -8.14 -11.99
CA THR A 13 -4.87 -7.81 -11.86
C THR A 13 -5.72 -8.98 -12.34
N THR A 14 -6.81 -9.25 -11.63
CA THR A 14 -7.73 -10.32 -12.00
C THR A 14 -9.02 -9.69 -12.51
N TYR A 15 -9.43 -10.06 -13.72
CA TYR A 15 -10.58 -9.46 -14.38
C TYR A 15 -11.92 -9.86 -13.74
N ASN A 16 -12.03 -11.11 -13.30
CA ASN A 16 -13.28 -11.70 -12.82
C ASN A 16 -13.71 -11.18 -11.44
N ASP A 17 -12.77 -10.92 -10.54
CA ASP A 17 -13.04 -10.49 -9.16
C ASP A 17 -12.53 -9.07 -8.87
N GLY A 18 -11.95 -8.39 -9.87
CA GLY A 18 -11.40 -7.04 -9.75
C GLY A 18 -10.20 -6.92 -8.80
N SER A 19 -9.69 -8.03 -8.28
CA SER A 19 -8.62 -8.03 -7.28
C SER A 19 -7.25 -7.75 -7.88
N VAL A 20 -6.33 -7.29 -7.03
CA VAL A 20 -4.90 -7.22 -7.35
C VAL A 20 -4.14 -8.22 -6.49
N ARG A 21 -3.54 -9.21 -7.12
CA ARG A 21 -2.76 -10.26 -6.46
C ARG A 21 -1.28 -9.92 -6.49
N LEU A 22 -0.63 -10.01 -5.33
CA LEU A 22 0.80 -9.81 -5.19
C LEU A 22 1.50 -11.15 -5.04
N TRP A 23 2.47 -11.42 -5.89
CA TRP A 23 3.22 -12.67 -5.94
C TRP A 23 4.68 -12.42 -5.58
N ASP A 24 5.25 -13.29 -4.76
CA ASP A 24 6.70 -13.37 -4.59
C ASP A 24 7.29 -14.03 -5.84
N THR A 25 8.18 -13.32 -6.53
CA THR A 25 8.72 -13.76 -7.83
C THR A 25 9.72 -14.90 -7.70
N ARG A 26 10.39 -15.01 -6.55
CA ARG A 26 11.40 -16.04 -6.27
C ARG A 26 10.76 -17.40 -5.96
N THR A 27 9.65 -17.39 -5.23
CA THR A 27 8.98 -18.59 -4.72
C THR A 27 7.70 -18.92 -5.45
N ALA A 28 7.23 -18.03 -6.33
CA ALA A 28 5.94 -18.11 -7.02
C ALA A 28 4.74 -18.23 -6.06
N ARG A 29 4.88 -17.74 -4.82
CA ARG A 29 3.81 -17.79 -3.81
C ARG A 29 3.01 -16.50 -3.79
N LEU A 30 1.71 -16.63 -3.59
CA LEU A 30 0.84 -15.49 -3.34
C LEU A 30 1.19 -14.86 -1.99
N ARG A 31 1.60 -13.59 -1.98
CA ARG A 31 1.88 -12.80 -0.79
C ARG A 31 0.63 -12.14 -0.22
N ALA A 32 -0.20 -11.59 -1.10
CA ALA A 32 -1.41 -10.87 -0.71
C ALA A 32 -2.44 -10.85 -1.83
N ASN A 33 -3.71 -10.75 -1.45
CA ASN A 33 -4.82 -10.48 -2.34
C ASN A 33 -5.49 -9.16 -1.94
N LEU A 34 -5.32 -8.12 -2.75
CA LEU A 34 -5.85 -6.80 -2.51
C LEU A 34 -7.26 -6.72 -3.11
N THR A 35 -8.24 -6.67 -2.23
CA THR A 35 -9.66 -6.52 -2.58
C THR A 35 -10.19 -5.24 -1.98
N ASP A 36 -10.87 -4.44 -2.78
CA ASP A 36 -11.64 -3.31 -2.27
C ASP A 36 -13.05 -3.34 -2.87
N PRO A 37 -14.09 -3.51 -2.04
CA PRO A 37 -15.47 -3.63 -2.52
C PRO A 37 -16.00 -2.36 -3.18
N THR A 38 -15.32 -1.22 -3.05
CA THR A 38 -15.70 0.04 -3.69
C THR A 38 -14.98 0.25 -5.03
N LEU A 39 -13.98 -0.55 -5.36
CA LEU A 39 -13.40 -0.55 -6.71
C LEU A 39 -14.30 -1.38 -7.62
N GLU A 40 -14.66 -0.80 -8.76
CA GLU A 40 -15.46 -1.49 -9.77
C GLU A 40 -14.69 -2.68 -10.36
N VAL A 41 -15.39 -3.79 -10.57
CA VAL A 41 -14.84 -4.97 -11.23
C VAL A 41 -14.55 -4.62 -12.70
N GLY A 42 -13.29 -4.78 -13.12
CA GLY A 42 -12.85 -4.39 -14.46
C GLY A 42 -11.41 -4.78 -14.77
N LEU A 43 -10.77 -4.05 -15.69
CA LEU A 43 -9.34 -4.18 -16.00
C LEU A 43 -8.55 -3.06 -15.30
N PRO A 44 -8.30 -3.14 -13.98
CA PRO A 44 -7.51 -2.11 -13.33
C PRO A 44 -6.12 -2.04 -13.95
N ARG A 45 -5.62 -0.82 -14.10
CA ARG A 45 -4.18 -0.60 -14.34
C ARG A 45 -3.48 -0.61 -12.99
N VAL A 46 -2.32 -1.24 -12.93
CA VAL A 46 -1.49 -1.26 -11.72
C VAL A 46 -0.10 -0.75 -12.04
N ARG A 47 0.49 0.00 -11.10
CA ARG A 47 1.87 0.48 -11.22
C ARG A 47 2.53 0.62 -9.85
N PHE A 48 3.72 0.05 -9.67
CA PHE A 48 4.52 0.31 -8.47
C PHE A 48 5.12 1.72 -8.50
N SER A 49 5.26 2.33 -7.32
CA SER A 49 6.07 3.53 -7.20
C SER A 49 7.53 3.21 -7.51
N PRO A 50 8.32 4.17 -8.03
CA PRO A 50 9.74 3.95 -8.32
C PRO A 50 10.58 3.52 -7.09
N ASN A 51 10.14 3.90 -5.89
CA ASN A 51 10.75 3.52 -4.63
C ASN A 51 10.18 2.22 -4.03
N GLY A 52 9.23 1.55 -4.69
CA GLY A 52 8.69 0.25 -4.28
C GLY A 52 7.76 0.25 -3.07
N HIS A 53 7.63 1.37 -2.33
CA HIS A 53 6.81 1.45 -1.10
C HIS A 53 5.31 1.64 -1.33
N ALA A 54 4.89 1.86 -2.58
CA ALA A 54 3.48 2.00 -2.93
C ALA A 54 3.13 1.27 -4.22
N LEU A 55 1.86 0.88 -4.33
CA LEU A 55 1.25 0.35 -5.53
C LEU A 55 0.00 1.19 -5.84
N ALA A 56 -0.05 1.78 -7.02
CA ALA A 56 -1.25 2.46 -7.51
C ALA A 56 -2.12 1.46 -8.28
N THR A 57 -3.42 1.48 -8.02
CA THR A 57 -4.46 0.78 -8.79
C THR A 57 -5.43 1.82 -9.33
N LEU A 58 -5.73 1.76 -10.62
CA LEU A 58 -6.59 2.70 -11.34
C LEU A 58 -7.73 1.96 -12.02
N THR A 59 -8.96 2.38 -11.77
CA THR A 59 -10.21 1.87 -12.35
C THR A 59 -10.98 3.01 -13.01
N SER A 60 -12.12 2.69 -13.65
CA SER A 60 -13.09 3.67 -14.16
C SER A 60 -13.62 4.62 -13.08
N ASN A 61 -13.80 4.11 -11.87
CA ASN A 61 -14.45 4.83 -10.77
C ASN A 61 -13.48 5.51 -9.79
N GLY A 62 -12.16 5.35 -9.97
CA GLY A 62 -11.18 6.05 -9.15
C GLY A 62 -9.77 5.47 -9.16
N ALA A 63 -8.98 5.95 -8.20
CA ALA A 63 -7.62 5.52 -7.95
C ALA A 63 -7.45 5.09 -6.50
N ARG A 64 -6.62 4.08 -6.26
CA ARG A 64 -6.20 3.64 -4.94
C ARG A 64 -4.70 3.50 -4.86
N VAL A 65 -4.16 3.84 -3.70
CA VAL A 65 -2.74 3.69 -3.40
C VAL A 65 -2.62 2.77 -2.20
N TRP A 66 -1.98 1.64 -2.43
CA TRP A 66 -1.67 0.63 -1.43
C TRP A 66 -0.24 0.86 -0.94
N SER A 67 -0.01 0.70 0.36
CA SER A 67 1.35 0.59 0.88
C SER A 67 1.78 -0.87 0.81
N THR A 68 2.98 -1.11 0.32
CA THR A 68 3.54 -2.46 0.07
C THR A 68 4.56 -2.87 1.11
N ASP A 69 4.92 -1.93 1.99
CA ASP A 69 5.99 -2.04 2.98
C ASP A 69 5.45 -1.60 4.35
N ALA A 70 5.25 -2.57 5.24
CA ALA A 70 4.72 -2.34 6.58
C ALA A 70 5.68 -1.52 7.45
N ASP A 71 7.00 -1.74 7.30
CA ASP A 71 8.03 -1.03 8.06
C ASP A 71 8.11 0.43 7.62
N TYR A 72 7.97 0.69 6.32
CA TYR A 72 7.83 2.05 5.80
C TYR A 72 6.55 2.74 6.32
N VAL A 73 5.42 2.02 6.38
CA VAL A 73 4.19 2.58 6.96
C VAL A 73 4.37 2.91 8.43
N ALA A 74 4.93 1.99 9.22
CA ALA A 74 5.21 2.21 10.63
C ALA A 74 6.14 3.41 10.82
N THR A 75 7.26 3.47 10.09
CA THR A 75 8.20 4.60 10.11
C THR A 75 7.52 5.92 9.75
N ARG A 76 6.65 5.91 8.74
CA ARG A 76 5.91 7.10 8.30
C ARG A 76 4.91 7.55 9.37
N VAL A 77 4.18 6.63 10.00
CA VAL A 77 3.30 6.90 11.13
C VAL A 77 4.12 7.50 12.28
N CYS A 78 5.22 6.86 12.66
CA CYS A 78 6.11 7.31 13.73
C CYS A 78 6.58 8.75 13.49
N ARG A 79 7.10 9.04 12.31
CA ARG A 79 7.57 10.37 11.93
C ARG A 79 6.47 11.43 12.02
N LEU A 80 5.25 11.09 11.62
CA LEU A 80 4.10 12.01 11.68
C LEU A 80 3.58 12.18 13.12
N SER A 81 3.76 11.18 13.96
CA SER A 81 3.34 11.21 15.37
C SER A 81 4.35 11.88 16.31
N THR A 82 5.55 12.26 15.85
CA THR A 82 6.51 12.95 16.70
C THR A 82 6.46 14.47 16.51
N GLY A 83 6.42 15.24 17.60
CA GLY A 83 6.63 16.70 17.60
C GLY A 83 5.46 17.56 17.09
N HIS A 84 5.75 18.58 16.27
CA HIS A 84 4.82 19.66 15.87
C HIS A 84 3.51 19.18 15.21
N HIS A 85 3.50 17.99 14.61
CA HIS A 85 2.33 17.45 13.92
C HIS A 85 1.36 16.73 14.87
N TRP A 86 1.82 16.26 16.03
CA TRP A 86 0.98 15.56 17.01
C TRP A 86 -0.17 16.44 17.51
N ALA A 87 0.13 17.68 17.88
CA ALA A 87 -0.87 18.64 18.35
C ALA A 87 -1.93 19.00 17.29
N GLN A 88 -1.63 18.82 15.99
CA GLN A 88 -2.60 19.02 14.92
C GLN A 88 -3.46 17.78 14.65
N LEU A 89 -2.89 16.59 14.79
CA LEU A 89 -3.56 15.32 14.50
C LEU A 89 -4.39 14.82 15.68
N LEU A 90 -3.90 15.03 16.91
CA LEU A 90 -4.48 14.54 18.16
C LEU A 90 -4.36 15.64 19.24
N PRO A 91 -5.09 16.76 19.13
CA PRO A 91 -4.95 17.91 20.02
C PRO A 91 -5.25 17.59 21.50
N ASP A 92 -6.12 16.63 21.75
CA ASP A 92 -6.59 16.26 23.10
C ASP A 92 -5.81 15.09 23.72
N GLN A 93 -4.81 14.54 23.02
CA GLN A 93 -4.02 13.41 23.51
C GLN A 93 -2.65 13.88 24.03
N PRO A 94 -2.19 13.38 25.20
CA PRO A 94 -0.84 13.64 25.66
C PRO A 94 0.18 13.13 24.63
N VAL A 95 1.32 13.79 24.50
CA VAL A 95 2.42 13.35 23.61
C VAL A 95 3.05 12.11 24.23
N GLU A 96 2.44 10.96 23.98
CA GLU A 96 2.99 9.65 24.27
C GLU A 96 3.53 9.09 22.95
N GLY A 97 4.83 8.79 22.90
CA GLY A 97 5.44 8.24 21.69
C GLY A 97 4.77 6.91 21.34
N LEU A 98 4.00 6.88 20.25
CA LEU A 98 3.40 5.65 19.73
C LEU A 98 4.44 4.63 19.22
N CYS A 99 5.71 5.04 19.16
CA CYS A 99 6.78 4.28 18.55
C CYS A 99 7.91 3.99 19.55
N PRO A 100 8.56 2.81 19.44
CA PRO A 100 9.71 2.49 20.28
C PRO A 100 10.82 3.53 20.11
N THR A 101 11.45 3.92 21.21
CA THR A 101 12.68 4.72 21.25
C THR A 101 13.89 3.95 20.76
#